data_AF-A0A365KA56-F1
#
_entry.id   AF-A0A365KA56-F1
#
_cell.length_a   1.000
_cell.length_b   1.000
_cell.length_c   1.000
_cell.angle_alpha   90.00
_cell.angle_beta   90.00
_cell.angle_gamma   90.00
#
_symmetry.space_group_name_H-M   'P 1'
#
loop_
_entity.id
_entity.type
_entity.pdbx_description
1 polymer ?
#
loop_
_entity_poly.entity_id
_entity_poly.type
_entity_poly.pdbx_seq_one_letter_code
_entity_poly.pdbx_strand_id
1 'polypeptide(L)' 'MLKKNVKIALAVVLFFSIKDLLSGGEIQWASTLVFGIIIFLLYFLWDWAKEPYDWSKHKR' A
#
# COMPACT_ATOMS: atom_id res chain seq x y z
N MET A 1 -10.26 -5.66 -3.29
CA MET A 1 -9.35 -5.34 -2.16
C MET A 1 -7.91 -5.73 -2.47
N LEU A 2 -7.56 -7.03 -2.50
CA LEU A 2 -6.16 -7.49 -2.67
C LEU A 2 -5.44 -6.85 -3.87
N LYS A 3 -5.97 -7.01 -5.10
CA LYS A 3 -5.35 -6.46 -6.33
C LYS A 3 -5.18 -4.94 -6.28
N LYS A 4 -6.11 -4.21 -5.66
CA LYS A 4 -6.04 -2.75 -5.51
C LYS A 4 -4.93 -2.35 -4.54
N ASN A 5 -4.90 -3.01 -3.39
CA ASN A 5 -3.96 -2.69 -2.32
C ASN A 5 -2.52 -3.10 -2.69
N VAL A 6 -2.34 -4.21 -3.42
CA VAL A 6 -1.04 -4.60 -3.99
C VAL A 6 -0.54 -3.52 -4.96
N LYS A 7 -1.39 -2.99 -5.85
CA LYS A 7 -1.00 -1.91 -6.76
C LYS A 7 -0.57 -0.63 -6.03
N ILE A 8 -1.30 -0.26 -4.96
CA ILE A 8 -0.96 0.89 -4.12
C ILE A 8 0.40 0.67 -3.46
N ALA A 9 0.63 -0.49 -2.85
CA ALA A 9 1.89 -0.82 -2.22
C ALA A 9 3.05 -0.82 -3.22
N LEU A 10 2.84 -1.38 -4.42
CA LEU A 10 3.85 -1.37 -5.48
C LEU A 10 4.18 0.05 -5.94
N ALA A 11 3.18 0.91 -6.09
CA ALA A 11 3.36 2.31 -6.46
C ALA A 11 4.15 3.08 -5.40
N VAL A 12 3.90 2.81 -4.11
CA VAL A 12 4.67 3.40 -3.01
C VAL A 12 6.12 2.94 -3.04
N VAL A 13 6.37 1.64 -3.17
CA VAL A 13 7.73 1.10 -3.28
C VAL A 13 8.48 1.73 -4.45
N LEU A 14 7.86 1.77 -5.64
CA LEU A 14 8.45 2.40 -6.82
C LEU A 14 8.75 3.89 -6.60
N PHE A 15 7.83 4.63 -5.99
CA PHE A 15 8.01 6.05 -5.71
C PHE A 15 9.21 6.31 -4.79
N PHE A 16 9.34 5.55 -3.71
CA PHE A 16 10.46 5.67 -2.78
C PHE A 16 11.78 5.22 -3.42
N SER A 17 11.79 4.13 -4.19
CA SER A 17 12.97 3.69 -4.93
C SER A 17 13.46 4.73 -5.93
N ILE A 18 12.54 5.37 -6.67
CA ILE A 18 12.88 6.46 -7.61
C ILE A 18 13.41 7.68 -6.84
N LYS A 19 12.80 8.02 -5.70
CA LYS A 19 13.25 9.14 -4.87
C LYS A 19 14.67 8.92 -4.31
N ASP A 20 14.98 7.71 -3.85
CA ASP A 20 16.31 7.36 -3.34
C ASP A 20 17.37 7.45 -4.45
N LEU A 21 17.04 6.93 -5.65
CA LEU A 21 17.86 7.05 -6.86
C LEU A 21 18.15 8.51 -7.23
N LEU A 22 17.13 9.36 -7.23
CA LEU A 22 17.26 10.79 -7.55
C LEU A 22 18.03 11.57 -6.48
N SER A 23 18.01 11.10 -5.23
CA SER A 23 18.74 11.72 -4.13
C SER A 23 20.24 11.33 -4.11
N GLY A 24 20.70 10.55 -5.09
CA GLY A 24 22.08 10.07 -5.19
C GLY A 24 22.47 9.09 -4.10
N GLY A 25 21.49 8.53 -3.39
CA GLY A 25 21.68 7.57 -2.31
C GLY A 25 21.57 6.13 -2.77
N GLU A 26 22.20 5.21 -2.03
CA GLU A 26 21.97 3.79 -2.20
C GLU A 26 20.53 3.45 -1.80
N ILE A 27 19.83 2.70 -2.66
CA ILE A 27 18.45 2.30 -2.38
C ILE A 27 18.46 1.36 -1.17
N GLN A 28 17.82 1.79 -0.08
CA GLN A 28 17.65 0.95 1.09
C GLN A 28 16.51 -0.05 0.85
N TRP A 29 16.80 -1.10 0.09
CA TRP A 29 15.80 -2.08 -0.34
C TRP A 29 15.01 -2.70 0.81
N ALA A 30 15.69 -3.07 1.90
CA ALA A 30 15.05 -3.70 3.05
C ALA A 30 14.02 -2.78 3.72
N SER A 31 14.38 -1.51 4.00
CA SER A 31 13.48 -0.55 4.65
C SER A 31 12.31 -0.18 3.73
N THR A 32 12.58 0.04 2.44
CA THR A 32 11.56 0.38 1.44
C THR A 32 10.56 -0.77 1.22
N LEU A 33 11.01 -2.01 1.18
CA LEU A 33 10.13 -3.18 1.07
C LEU A 33 9.28 -3.38 2.34
N VAL A 34 9.87 -3.26 3.53
CA VAL A 34 9.13 -3.34 4.80
C VAL A 34 8.08 -2.24 4.88
N PHE A 35 8.42 -1.02 4.49
CA PHE A 35 7.48 0.09 4.43
C PHE A 35 6.33 -0.19 3.45
N GLY A 36 6.64 -0.73 2.27
CA GLY A 36 5.64 -1.18 1.29
C GLY A 36 4.67 -2.22 1.86
N ILE A 37 5.17 -3.19 2.63
CA ILE A 37 4.34 -4.21 3.29
C ILE A 37 3.43 -3.57 4.35
N ILE A 38 3.94 -2.64 5.16
CA ILE A 38 3.14 -1.93 6.17
C ILE A 38 2.01 -1.14 5.50
N ILE A 39 2.32 -0.39 4.44
CA ILE A 39 1.32 0.36 3.66
C ILE A 39 0.28 -0.59 3.07
N PHE A 40 0.71 -1.71 2.49
CA PHE A 40 -0.21 -2.74 1.98
C PHE A 40 -1.19 -3.19 3.07
N LEU A 41 -0.68 -3.54 4.25
CA LEU A 41 -1.51 -4.01 5.37
C LEU A 41 -2.49 -2.95 5.85
N LEU A 42 -2.06 -1.69 5.99
CA LEU A 42 -2.93 -0.59 6.39
C LEU A 42 -4.09 -0.38 5.42
N TYR A 43 -3.80 -0.30 4.11
CA TYR A 43 -4.83 -0.14 3.09
C TYR A 43 -5.71 -1.38 2.98
N PHE A 44 -5.14 -2.58 3.14
CA PHE A 44 -5.89 -3.83 3.11
C PHE A 44 -6.88 -3.93 4.26
N LEU A 45 -6.44 -3.66 5.49
CA LEU A 45 -7.31 -3.66 6.67
C LEU A 45 -8.38 -2.57 6.59
N TRP A 46 -8.04 -1.40 6.07
CA TRP A 46 -9.00 -0.31 5.86
C TRP A 46 -10.08 -0.66 4.84
N ASP A 47 -9.69 -1.22 3.69
CA ASP A 47 -10.63 -1.70 2.69
C ASP A 47 -11.51 -2.84 3.23
N TRP A 48 -10.91 -3.76 3.97
CA TRP A 48 -11.60 -4.88 4.58
C TRP A 48 -12.62 -4.42 5.63
N ALA A 49 -12.28 -3.40 6.43
CA ALA A 49 -13.20 -2.80 7.40
C ALA A 49 -14.39 -2.07 6.75
N LYS A 50 -14.23 -1.57 5.51
CA LYS A 50 -15.32 -0.92 4.76
C LYS A 50 -16.31 -1.89 4.13
N GLU A 51 -15.87 -3.08 3.77
CA GLU A 51 -16.72 -4.09 3.14
C GLU A 51 -17.99 -4.44 3.96
N PRO A 52 -17.94 -4.72 5.28
CA PRO A 52 -19.14 -4.95 6.08
C PRO A 52 -19.99 -3.68 6.26
N TYR A 53 -19.38 -2.49 6.23
CA TYR A 53 -20.10 -1.22 6.27
C TYR A 53 -20.94 -1.02 5.00
N ASP A 54 -20.40 -1.32 3.82
CA ASP A 54 -21.13 -1.24 2.55
C ASP A 54 -22.22 -2.32 2.43
N TRP A 55 -22.03 -3.51 3.02
CA TRP A 55 -23.10 -4.53 3.09
C TRP A 55 -24.35 -4.04 3.84
N SER A 56 -24.19 -3.19 4.84
CA SER A 56 -25.33 -2.59 5.56
C SER A 56 -26.07 -1.54 4.74
N LYS A 57 -25.36 -0.85 3.82
CA LYS A 57 -25.91 0.20 2.95
C LYS A 57 -26.71 -0.33 1.77
N HIS A 58 -26.38 -1.51 1.25
CA HIS A 58 -27.12 -2.14 0.14
C HIS A 58 -28.38 -2.91 0.58
N LYS A 59 -28.67 -2.99 1.89
CA LYS A 59 -29.91 -3.58 2.41
C LYS A 59 -31.07 -2.57 2.53
N ARG A 60 -30.88 -1.31 2.14
CA ARG A 60 -31.88 -0.24 2.27
C ARG A 60 -32.38 0.25 0.94
#